data_AF-A0A529XSP9-F1
#
_entry.id   AF-A0A529XSP9-F1
#
_cell.length_a   1.000
_cell.length_b   1.000
_cell.length_c   1.000
_cell.angle_alpha   90.00
_cell.angle_beta   90.00
_cell.angle_gamma   90.00
#
_symmetry.space_group_name_H-M   'P 1'
#
loop_
_entity.id
_entity.type
_entity.pdbx_description
1 polymer ?
#
loop_
_entity_poly.entity_id
_entity_poly.type
_entity_poly.pdbx_seq_one_letter_code
_entity_poly.pdbx_strand_id
1 'polypeptide(L)'
;TLSAALAWLTERSDLPGNRLWSWLSVAPLAIPAFVHSYAWISFVPGLHGLWAGVLVSVIAYFPFLYLPISAALRRLDPALEDAAAALGLGPWRVFARVVLPQLRLAICGGSLLVGLHLLAEYGLYVFIRFDTFTTAIVDQFQSTFNGPAANMLAAVLVACCLFLLALEVMIRGEERYARVGSGAARKQQRARLGRATLPCLLLPAAVALLSLGVPFVTVGRWLLAGGADVWRWDE
;
A
#
# COMPACT_ATOMS: atom_id res chain seq x y z
N THR A 1 6.64 -6.22 -4.22
CA THR A 1 7.35 -6.86 -3.10
C THR A 1 6.38 -7.27 -2.00
N LEU A 2 5.75 -6.40 -1.22
CA LEU A 2 4.66 -6.79 -0.30
C LEU A 2 3.29 -6.85 -1.01
N SER A 3 2.85 -5.73 -1.59
CA SER A 3 1.55 -5.63 -2.27
C SER A 3 1.43 -6.60 -3.44
N ALA A 4 2.52 -6.83 -4.18
CA ALA A 4 2.56 -7.83 -5.25
C ALA A 4 2.40 -9.27 -4.72
N ALA A 5 3.00 -9.60 -3.58
CA ALA A 5 2.84 -10.92 -2.96
C ALA A 5 1.41 -11.11 -2.44
N LEU A 6 0.85 -10.11 -1.75
CA LEU A 6 -0.56 -10.13 -1.30
C LEU A 6 -1.53 -10.23 -2.48
N ALA A 7 -1.31 -9.47 -3.54
CA ALA A 7 -2.14 -9.51 -4.74
C ALA A 7 -2.05 -10.87 -5.43
N TRP A 8 -0.85 -11.44 -5.57
CA TRP A 8 -0.69 -12.78 -6.14
C TRP A 8 -1.36 -13.87 -5.29
N LEU A 9 -1.18 -13.80 -3.96
CA LEU A 9 -1.83 -14.72 -3.02
C LEU A 9 -3.36 -14.64 -3.08
N THR A 10 -3.93 -13.44 -3.10
CA THR A 10 -5.39 -13.27 -3.11
C THR A 10 -6.06 -13.57 -4.45
N GLU A 11 -5.35 -13.32 -5.56
CA GLU A 11 -5.92 -13.45 -6.92
C GLU A 11 -5.54 -14.75 -7.64
N ARG A 12 -4.30 -15.22 -7.49
CA ARG A 12 -3.75 -16.33 -8.28
C ARG A 12 -3.57 -17.63 -7.52
N SER A 13 -3.84 -17.67 -6.21
CA SER A 13 -3.75 -18.89 -5.41
C SER A 13 -5.12 -19.37 -4.91
N ASP A 14 -5.20 -20.62 -4.46
CA ASP A 14 -6.38 -21.24 -3.86
C ASP A 14 -6.52 -20.97 -2.34
N LEU A 15 -5.92 -19.89 -1.85
CA LEU A 15 -5.98 -19.46 -0.44
C LEU A 15 -7.43 -19.49 0.11
N PRO A 16 -7.68 -20.18 1.24
CA PRO A 16 -8.98 -20.15 1.89
C PRO A 16 -9.34 -18.74 2.35
N GLY A 17 -10.58 -18.31 2.11
CA GLY A 17 -11.06 -16.98 2.49
C GLY A 17 -10.45 -15.84 1.66
N ASN A 18 -10.01 -16.08 0.43
CA ASN A 18 -9.34 -15.08 -0.42
C ASN A 18 -10.10 -13.73 -0.52
N ARG A 19 -11.43 -13.74 -0.55
CA ARG A 19 -12.26 -12.52 -0.53
C ARG A 19 -12.07 -11.70 0.76
N LEU A 20 -12.07 -12.38 1.92
CA LEU A 20 -11.83 -11.73 3.20
C LEU A 20 -10.43 -11.10 3.23
N TRP A 21 -9.40 -11.84 2.81
CA TRP A 21 -8.04 -11.31 2.76
C TRP A 21 -7.89 -10.12 1.80
N SER A 22 -8.61 -10.13 0.68
CA SER A 22 -8.66 -8.99 -0.23
C SER A 22 -9.29 -7.76 0.43
N TRP A 23 -10.40 -7.92 1.14
CA TRP A 23 -11.02 -6.82 1.90
C TRP A 23 -10.12 -6.30 3.01
N LEU A 24 -9.50 -7.20 3.79
CA LEU A 24 -8.56 -6.83 4.86
C LEU A 24 -7.31 -6.14 4.31
N SER A 25 -6.89 -6.44 3.07
CA SER A 25 -5.75 -5.77 2.43
C SER A 25 -6.09 -4.34 1.99
N VAL A 26 -7.37 -3.99 1.85
CA VAL A 26 -7.82 -2.66 1.43
C VAL A 26 -8.29 -1.82 2.62
N ALA A 27 -8.80 -2.47 3.67
CA ALA A 27 -9.33 -1.84 4.87
C ALA A 27 -8.43 -0.79 5.55
N PRO A 28 -7.08 -0.89 5.54
CA PRO A 28 -6.22 0.13 6.16
C PRO A 28 -6.42 1.53 5.56
N LEU A 29 -6.85 1.65 4.31
CA LEU A 29 -7.16 2.95 3.69
C LEU A 29 -8.33 3.69 4.37
N ALA A 30 -9.19 2.98 5.12
CA ALA A 30 -10.26 3.61 5.87
C ALA A 30 -9.79 4.24 7.18
N ILE A 31 -8.58 3.88 7.63
CA ILE A 31 -7.98 4.40 8.87
C ILE A 31 -7.16 5.64 8.49
N PRO A 32 -7.43 6.82 9.08
CA PRO A 32 -6.62 8.00 8.83
C PRO A 32 -5.14 7.78 9.21
N ALA A 33 -4.24 8.34 8.43
CA ALA A 33 -2.80 8.12 8.58
C ALA A 33 -2.24 8.51 9.96
N PHE A 34 -2.76 9.59 10.54
CA PHE A 34 -2.38 10.01 11.89
C PHE A 34 -2.84 9.01 12.98
N VAL A 35 -3.96 8.29 12.75
CA VAL A 35 -4.41 7.24 13.67
C VAL A 35 -3.44 6.05 13.60
N HIS A 36 -2.94 5.73 12.41
CA HIS A 36 -1.90 4.71 12.26
C HIS A 36 -0.63 5.06 13.02
N SER A 37 -0.07 6.25 12.84
CA SER A 37 1.15 6.66 13.56
C SER A 37 0.93 6.70 15.08
N TYR A 38 -0.17 7.32 15.51
CA TYR A 38 -0.51 7.42 16.92
C TYR A 38 -0.71 6.05 17.59
N ALA A 39 -1.41 5.13 16.93
CA ALA A 39 -1.62 3.78 17.44
C ALA A 39 -0.31 3.00 17.60
N TRP A 40 0.59 3.13 16.63
CA TRP A 40 1.90 2.48 16.66
C TRP A 40 2.81 3.01 17.76
N ILE A 41 2.86 4.33 17.96
CA ILE A 41 3.65 4.96 19.02
C ILE A 41 3.08 4.62 20.41
N SER A 42 1.75 4.57 20.54
CA SER A 42 1.09 4.16 21.77
C SER A 42 1.35 2.69 22.11
N PHE A 43 1.45 1.83 21.09
CA PHE A 43 1.69 0.40 21.27
C PHE A 43 3.17 0.07 21.54
N VAL A 44 4.09 0.77 20.87
CA VAL A 44 5.55 0.65 21.04
C VAL A 44 6.14 2.03 21.34
N PRO A 45 6.11 2.46 22.63
CA PRO A 45 6.73 3.73 23.03
C PRO A 45 8.24 3.68 22.75
N GLY A 46 8.69 4.45 21.75
CA GLY A 46 10.08 4.42 21.27
C GLY A 46 10.20 4.28 19.75
N LEU A 47 9.12 3.93 19.06
CA LEU A 47 9.08 3.82 17.61
C LEU A 47 9.08 5.22 16.93
N HIS A 48 10.27 5.82 16.80
CA HIS A 48 10.46 7.14 16.17
C HIS A 48 11.51 7.12 15.06
N GLY A 49 11.55 8.19 14.26
CA GLY A 49 12.53 8.38 13.20
C GLY A 49 12.24 7.61 11.91
N LEU A 50 13.27 7.45 11.07
CA LEU A 50 13.10 6.95 9.70
C LEU A 50 12.52 5.53 9.66
N TRP A 51 13.01 4.61 10.49
CA TRP A 51 12.55 3.21 10.50
C TRP A 51 11.07 3.10 10.85
N ALA A 52 10.63 3.87 11.84
CA ALA A 52 9.24 3.95 12.23
C ALA A 52 8.39 4.52 11.09
N GLY A 53 8.85 5.62 10.47
CA GLY A 53 8.19 6.24 9.32
C GLY A 53 8.00 5.27 8.17
N VAL A 54 9.06 4.55 7.79
CA VAL A 54 9.00 3.54 6.72
C VAL A 54 8.03 2.41 7.07
N LEU A 55 8.11 1.85 8.28
CA LEU A 55 7.25 0.74 8.70
C LEU A 55 5.77 1.13 8.66
N VAL A 56 5.41 2.25 9.31
CA VAL A 56 4.02 2.70 9.41
C VAL A 56 3.50 3.12 8.03
N SER A 57 4.31 3.81 7.22
CA SER A 57 3.95 4.17 5.84
C SER A 57 3.70 2.94 4.97
N VAL A 58 4.54 1.90 5.06
CA VAL A 58 4.30 0.66 4.31
C VAL A 58 2.98 0.03 4.73
N ILE A 59 2.72 -0.06 6.04
CA ILE A 59 1.51 -0.70 6.57
C ILE A 59 0.23 0.10 6.23
N ALA A 60 0.30 1.43 6.25
CA ALA A 60 -0.85 2.29 5.94
C ALA A 60 -1.11 2.38 4.43
N TYR A 61 -0.06 2.46 3.61
CA TYR A 61 -0.19 2.84 2.19
C TYR A 61 0.12 1.73 1.19
N PHE A 62 0.52 0.52 1.61
CA PHE A 62 0.60 -0.62 0.69
C PHE A 62 -0.69 -0.88 -0.12
N PRO A 63 -1.93 -0.54 0.33
CA PRO A 63 -3.13 -0.79 -0.45
C PRO A 63 -3.19 0.00 -1.76
N PHE A 64 -2.60 1.21 -1.81
CA PHE A 64 -2.49 2.01 -3.03
C PHE A 64 -1.72 1.28 -4.14
N LEU A 65 -0.76 0.44 -3.76
CA LEU A 65 -0.02 -0.41 -4.68
C LEU A 65 -0.70 -1.77 -4.90
N TYR A 66 -1.44 -2.29 -3.92
CA TYR A 66 -2.16 -3.57 -4.00
C TYR A 66 -3.31 -3.54 -5.02
N LEU A 67 -4.12 -2.47 -5.01
CA LEU A 67 -5.29 -2.32 -5.88
C LEU A 67 -4.97 -2.39 -7.39
N PRO A 68 -4.01 -1.60 -7.93
CA PRO A 68 -3.69 -1.69 -9.35
C PRO A 68 -3.07 -3.04 -9.71
N ILE A 69 -2.28 -3.66 -8.82
CA ILE A 69 -1.67 -4.96 -9.08
C ILE A 69 -2.72 -6.08 -9.10
N SER A 70 -3.65 -6.10 -8.13
CA SER A 70 -4.72 -7.10 -8.10
C SER A 70 -5.65 -6.95 -9.31
N ALA A 71 -5.99 -5.71 -9.67
CA ALA A 71 -6.77 -5.43 -10.87
C ALA A 71 -6.06 -5.88 -12.16
N ALA A 72 -4.74 -5.66 -12.26
CA ALA A 72 -3.94 -6.14 -13.39
C ALA A 72 -3.92 -7.67 -13.45
N LEU A 73 -3.63 -8.34 -12.33
CA LEU A 73 -3.61 -9.81 -12.24
C LEU A 73 -4.94 -10.46 -12.67
N ARG A 74 -6.08 -9.87 -12.30
CA ARG A 74 -7.42 -10.34 -12.72
C ARG A 74 -7.69 -10.17 -14.21
N ARG A 75 -7.03 -9.21 -14.86
CA ARG A 75 -7.24 -8.86 -16.27
C ARG A 75 -6.30 -9.60 -17.23
N LEU A 76 -5.21 -10.18 -16.73
CA LEU A 76 -4.25 -10.95 -17.53
C LEU A 76 -4.89 -12.18 -18.16
N ASP A 77 -4.65 -12.38 -19.46
CA ASP A 77 -5.14 -13.52 -20.22
C ASP A 77 -4.38 -14.81 -19.84
N PRO A 78 -5.05 -15.86 -19.34
CA PRO A 78 -4.43 -17.15 -19.05
C PRO A 78 -3.73 -17.80 -20.24
N ALA A 79 -4.15 -17.51 -21.48
CA ALA A 79 -3.61 -18.14 -22.67
C ALA A 79 -2.10 -17.88 -22.86
N LEU A 80 -1.61 -16.70 -22.43
CA LEU A 80 -0.19 -16.38 -22.48
C LEU A 80 0.63 -17.24 -21.50
N GLU A 81 0.06 -17.54 -20.34
CA GLU A 81 0.68 -18.40 -19.32
C GLU A 81 0.67 -19.87 -19.78
N ASP A 82 -0.46 -20.34 -20.33
CA ASP A 82 -0.62 -21.70 -20.88
C ASP A 82 0.32 -21.95 -22.07
N ALA A 83 0.45 -20.98 -22.99
CA ALA A 83 1.36 -21.09 -24.13
C ALA A 83 2.83 -21.14 -23.69
N ALA A 84 3.20 -20.31 -22.71
CA ALA A 84 4.54 -20.33 -22.13
C ALA A 84 4.84 -21.67 -21.44
N ALA A 85 3.86 -22.22 -20.71
CA ALA A 85 3.98 -23.54 -20.08
C ALA A 85 4.09 -24.68 -21.10
N ALA A 86 3.34 -24.62 -22.21
CA ALA A 86 3.40 -25.58 -23.31
C ALA A 86 4.78 -25.60 -24.01
N LEU A 87 5.49 -24.47 -24.01
CA LEU A 87 6.89 -24.36 -24.46
C LEU A 87 7.90 -24.90 -23.44
N GLY A 88 7.45 -25.55 -22.36
CA GLY A 88 8.31 -26.16 -21.35
C GLY A 88 8.79 -25.21 -20.26
N LEU A 89 8.24 -24.00 -20.15
CA LEU A 89 8.58 -23.08 -19.07
C LEU A 89 7.89 -23.51 -17.77
N GLY A 90 8.70 -23.69 -16.71
CA GLY A 90 8.16 -23.92 -15.37
C GLY A 90 7.45 -22.69 -14.77
N PRO A 91 6.64 -22.86 -13.71
CA PRO A 91 5.77 -21.82 -13.16
C PRO A 91 6.51 -20.52 -12.78
N TRP A 92 7.69 -20.64 -12.18
CA TRP A 92 8.52 -19.49 -11.82
C TRP A 92 9.02 -18.70 -13.04
N ARG A 93 9.38 -19.39 -14.13
CA ARG A 93 9.82 -18.74 -15.37
C ARG A 93 8.65 -18.09 -16.08
N VAL A 94 7.47 -18.72 -16.09
CA VAL A 94 6.23 -18.11 -16.60
C VAL A 94 5.92 -16.83 -15.83
N PHE A 95 5.96 -16.87 -14.49
CA PHE A 95 5.72 -15.68 -13.67
C PHE A 95 6.74 -14.56 -13.96
N ALA A 96 8.04 -14.86 -13.91
CA ALA A 96 9.07 -13.84 -14.07
C ALA A 96 9.16 -13.26 -15.49
N ARG A 97 8.90 -14.07 -16.52
CA ARG A 97 9.09 -13.67 -17.93
C ARG A 97 7.81 -13.23 -18.63
N VAL A 98 6.64 -13.68 -18.16
CA VAL A 98 5.34 -13.36 -18.78
C VAL A 98 4.53 -12.44 -17.88
N VAL A 99 4.33 -12.80 -16.61
CA VAL A 99 3.43 -12.05 -15.71
C VAL A 99 4.09 -10.76 -15.21
N LEU A 100 5.30 -10.83 -14.67
CA LEU A 100 5.98 -9.70 -14.04
C LEU A 100 6.20 -8.50 -14.99
N PRO A 101 6.61 -8.68 -16.26
CA PRO A 101 6.74 -7.57 -17.19
C PRO A 101 5.41 -6.89 -17.50
N GLN A 102 4.29 -7.63 -17.51
CA GLN A 102 2.96 -7.05 -17.70
C GLN A 102 2.47 -6.29 -16.45
N LEU A 103 2.90 -6.70 -15.26
CA LEU A 103 2.59 -6.00 -14.00
C LEU A 103 3.39 -4.71 -13.83
N ARG A 104 4.47 -4.49 -14.60
CA ARG A 104 5.32 -3.28 -14.47
C ARG A 104 4.51 -2.00 -14.55
N LEU A 105 3.52 -1.94 -15.45
CA LEU A 105 2.68 -0.75 -15.64
C LEU A 105 1.81 -0.45 -14.43
N ALA A 106 1.26 -1.51 -13.80
CA ALA A 106 0.46 -1.37 -12.59
C ALA A 106 1.32 -1.01 -11.36
N ILE A 107 2.55 -1.55 -11.30
CA ILE A 107 3.51 -1.25 -10.24
C ILE A 107 3.99 0.20 -10.35
N CYS A 108 4.38 0.67 -11.54
CA CYS A 108 4.78 2.05 -11.79
C CYS A 108 3.67 3.03 -11.38
N GLY A 109 2.45 2.83 -11.89
CA GLY A 109 1.32 3.69 -11.55
C GLY A 109 0.97 3.69 -10.05
N GLY A 110 0.98 2.52 -9.40
CA GLY A 110 0.78 2.42 -7.96
C GLY A 110 1.92 3.04 -7.15
N SER A 111 3.16 2.95 -7.62
CA SER A 111 4.33 3.54 -6.97
C SER A 111 4.33 5.06 -7.06
N LEU A 112 3.89 5.63 -8.18
CA LEU A 112 3.68 7.06 -8.32
C LEU A 112 2.63 7.56 -7.31
N LEU A 113 1.48 6.86 -7.22
CA LEU A 113 0.43 7.21 -6.27
C LEU A 113 0.94 7.21 -4.82
N VAL A 114 1.66 6.16 -4.43
CA VAL A 114 2.29 6.10 -3.09
C VAL A 114 3.30 7.22 -2.90
N GLY A 115 4.18 7.46 -3.87
CA GLY A 115 5.22 8.49 -3.76
C GLY A 115 4.65 9.90 -3.61
N LEU A 116 3.67 10.26 -4.44
CA LEU A 116 2.99 11.56 -4.34
C LEU A 116 2.22 11.71 -3.01
N HIS A 117 1.58 10.63 -2.56
CA HIS A 117 0.86 10.65 -1.29
C HIS A 117 1.82 10.84 -0.11
N LEU A 118 2.94 10.12 -0.08
CA LEU A 118 3.95 10.24 0.97
C LEU A 118 4.63 11.62 0.99
N LEU A 119 4.86 12.23 -0.17
CA LEU A 119 5.41 13.59 -0.25
C LEU A 119 4.50 14.62 0.39
N ALA A 120 3.18 14.48 0.22
CA ALA A 120 2.19 15.41 0.77
C ALA A 120 1.76 15.07 2.21
N GLU A 121 2.30 13.99 2.80
CA GLU A 121 1.80 13.47 4.07
C GLU A 121 2.37 14.26 5.27
N TYR A 122 1.48 14.65 6.17
CA TYR A 122 1.82 15.36 7.42
C TYR A 122 1.51 14.51 8.66
N GLY A 123 0.30 13.97 8.75
CA GLY A 123 -0.25 13.40 9.97
C GLY A 123 0.50 12.15 10.43
N LEU A 124 0.98 11.33 9.50
CA LEU A 124 1.79 10.17 9.85
C LEU A 124 3.14 10.57 10.49
N TYR A 125 3.84 11.53 9.87
CA TYR A 125 5.23 11.84 10.21
C TYR A 125 5.38 12.75 11.43
N VAL A 126 4.42 13.63 11.69
CA VAL A 126 4.46 14.52 12.87
C VAL A 126 4.49 13.74 14.17
N PHE A 127 3.67 12.67 14.30
CA PHE A 127 3.67 11.85 15.51
C PHE A 127 4.92 10.99 15.63
N ILE A 128 5.45 10.49 14.51
CA ILE A 128 6.69 9.68 14.48
C ILE A 128 7.94 10.55 14.75
N ARG A 129 7.77 11.88 14.81
CA ARG A 129 8.85 12.86 15.00
C ARG A 129 9.92 12.72 13.92
N PHE A 130 9.46 12.60 12.68
CA PHE A 130 10.32 12.54 11.52
C PHE A 130 10.10 13.80 10.67
N ASP A 131 11.19 14.53 10.42
CA ASP A 131 11.15 15.76 9.66
C ASP A 131 11.00 15.50 8.17
N THR A 132 9.94 16.03 7.58
CA THR A 132 9.68 16.03 6.14
C THR A 132 9.50 17.47 5.65
N PHE A 133 9.49 17.66 4.33
CA PHE A 133 9.14 18.98 3.77
C PHE A 133 7.79 19.47 4.29
N THR A 134 6.79 18.58 4.38
CA THR A 134 5.45 18.94 4.86
C THR A 134 5.44 19.34 6.33
N THR A 135 6.15 18.64 7.22
CA THR A 135 6.23 19.06 8.63
C THR A 135 6.99 20.37 8.79
N ALA A 136 8.08 20.56 8.03
CA ALA A 136 8.85 21.80 8.03
C ALA A 136 8.03 23.00 7.50
N ILE A 137 7.23 22.82 6.45
CA ILE A 137 6.33 23.87 5.92
C ILE A 137 5.33 24.30 7.00
N VAL A 138 4.70 23.34 7.67
CA VAL A 138 3.72 23.61 8.74
C VAL A 138 4.39 24.34 9.91
N ASP A 139 5.59 23.92 10.31
CA ASP A 139 6.33 24.55 11.40
C ASP A 139 6.77 25.99 11.07
N GLN A 140 7.28 26.22 9.86
CA GLN A 140 7.63 27.57 9.40
C GLN A 140 6.41 28.49 9.33
N PHE A 141 5.27 27.97 8.89
CA PHE A 141 4.04 28.75 8.73
C PHE A 141 3.33 29.02 10.07
N GLN A 142 3.20 28.01 10.93
CA GLN A 142 2.40 28.10 12.17
C GLN A 142 3.24 28.50 13.39
N SER A 143 4.44 27.94 13.57
CA SER A 143 5.26 28.18 14.77
C SER A 143 6.10 29.45 14.62
N THR A 144 6.67 29.66 13.44
CA THR A 144 7.61 30.77 13.17
C THR A 144 6.92 31.96 12.48
N PHE A 145 5.67 31.80 12.03
CA PHE A 145 4.94 32.81 11.23
C PHE A 145 5.74 33.34 10.02
N ASN A 146 6.64 32.51 9.48
CA ASN A 146 7.52 32.84 8.36
C ASN A 146 6.94 32.34 7.04
N GLY A 147 5.96 33.08 6.53
CA GLY A 147 5.32 32.81 5.24
C GLY A 147 6.31 32.68 4.06
N PRO A 148 7.31 33.57 3.91
CA PRO A 148 8.31 33.46 2.85
C PRO A 148 9.10 32.14 2.88
N ALA A 149 9.60 31.70 4.04
CA ALA A 149 10.32 30.45 4.15
C ALA A 149 9.42 29.23 3.89
N ALA A 150 8.19 29.25 4.38
CA ALA A 150 7.19 28.21 4.10
C ALA A 150 6.91 28.08 2.60
N ASN A 151 6.78 29.21 1.89
CA ASN A 151 6.57 29.23 0.44
C ASN A 151 7.76 28.65 -0.33
N MET A 152 9.00 28.91 0.10
CA MET A 152 10.19 28.33 -0.51
C MET A 152 10.22 26.80 -0.37
N LEU A 153 9.94 26.29 0.83
CA LEU A 153 9.85 24.84 1.06
C LEU A 153 8.71 24.20 0.27
N ALA A 154 7.55 24.86 0.19
CA ALA A 154 6.41 24.40 -0.61
C ALA A 154 6.76 24.34 -2.10
N ALA A 155 7.50 25.32 -2.63
CA ALA A 155 7.96 25.31 -4.02
C ALA A 155 8.91 24.13 -4.30
N VAL A 156 9.83 23.82 -3.38
CA VAL A 156 10.71 22.63 -3.49
C VAL A 156 9.89 21.34 -3.46
N LEU A 157 8.91 21.23 -2.57
CA LEU A 157 8.04 20.06 -2.49
C LEU A 157 7.23 19.85 -3.79
N VAL A 158 6.67 20.93 -4.35
CA VAL A 158 5.97 20.89 -5.64
C VAL A 158 6.93 20.46 -6.75
N ALA A 159 8.17 20.96 -6.77
CA ALA A 159 9.17 20.54 -7.73
C ALA A 159 9.51 19.05 -7.61
N CYS A 160 9.61 18.49 -6.39
CA CYS A 160 9.77 17.06 -6.18
C CYS A 160 8.58 16.24 -6.70
N CYS A 161 7.35 16.69 -6.47
CA CYS A 161 6.14 16.06 -6.99
C CYS A 161 6.11 16.05 -8.52
N LEU A 162 6.41 17.20 -9.15
CA LEU A 162 6.49 17.32 -10.60
C LEU A 162 7.61 16.45 -11.18
N PHE A 163 8.76 16.39 -10.50
CA PHE A 163 9.87 15.52 -10.88
C PHE A 163 9.48 14.04 -10.84
N LEU A 164 8.83 13.57 -9.76
CA LEU A 164 8.33 12.19 -9.69
C LEU A 164 7.28 11.90 -10.77
N LEU A 165 6.38 12.84 -11.03
CA LEU A 165 5.38 12.70 -12.09
C LEU A 165 6.02 12.63 -13.48
N ALA A 166 6.99 13.50 -13.75
CA ALA A 166 7.74 13.49 -15.01
C ALA A 166 8.54 12.19 -15.18
N LEU A 167 9.19 11.72 -14.11
CA LEU A 167 9.93 10.45 -14.11
C LEU A 167 9.01 9.28 -14.44
N GLU A 168 7.82 9.22 -13.84
CA GLU A 168 6.84 8.18 -14.16
C GLU A 168 6.39 8.27 -15.62
N VAL A 169 6.09 9.47 -16.15
CA VAL A 169 5.70 9.64 -17.56
C VAL A 169 6.81 9.16 -18.50
N MET A 170 8.07 9.45 -18.18
CA MET A 170 9.24 9.02 -18.95
C MET A 170 9.45 7.51 -18.91
N ILE A 171 9.33 6.89 -17.72
CA ILE A 171 9.51 5.44 -17.53
C ILE A 171 8.36 4.65 -18.16
N ARG A 172 7.14 5.19 -18.09
CA ARG A 172 5.92 4.53 -18.57
C ARG A 172 5.88 4.41 -20.09
N GLY A 173 6.50 5.34 -20.81
CA GLY A 173 6.60 5.34 -22.28
C GLY A 173 5.24 5.28 -23.01
N GLU A 174 5.25 5.03 -24.32
CA GLU A 174 4.04 4.78 -25.13
C GLU A 174 3.48 3.35 -24.96
N GLU A 175 3.84 2.66 -23.87
CA GLU A 175 3.44 1.28 -23.60
C GLU A 175 1.98 1.22 -23.11
N ARG A 176 1.05 1.62 -23.98
CA ARG A 176 -0.28 1.03 -24.00
C ARG A 176 -0.09 -0.41 -24.46
N TYR A 177 0.00 -1.34 -23.50
CA TYR A 177 -0.29 -2.75 -23.80
C TYR A 177 -1.71 -2.79 -24.38
N ALA A 178 -1.79 -2.69 -25.71
CA ALA A 178 -3.02 -2.75 -26.45
C ALA A 178 -3.61 -4.13 -26.18
N ARG A 179 -4.86 -4.15 -25.70
CA ARG A 179 -5.65 -5.38 -25.68
C ARG A 179 -5.74 -5.89 -27.11
N VAL A 180 -4.96 -6.89 -27.45
CA VAL A 180 -5.17 -7.66 -28.67
C VAL A 180 -6.35 -8.59 -28.39
N GLY A 181 -7.57 -8.06 -28.54
CA GLY A 181 -8.81 -8.79 -28.36
C GLY A 181 -9.36 -8.85 -26.93
N SER A 182 -10.55 -9.42 -26.80
CA SER A 182 -11.27 -9.59 -25.52
C SER A 182 -10.67 -10.67 -24.61
N GLY A 183 -9.65 -11.41 -25.08
CA GLY A 183 -9.20 -12.65 -24.47
C GLY A 183 -10.28 -13.74 -24.56
N ALA A 184 -9.89 -15.01 -24.62
CA ALA A 184 -10.86 -16.08 -24.42
C ALA A 184 -11.34 -16.01 -22.96
N ALA A 185 -12.66 -15.99 -22.72
CA ALA A 185 -13.24 -16.00 -21.37
C ALA A 185 -12.97 -17.35 -20.67
N ARG A 186 -11.72 -17.57 -20.23
CA ARG A 186 -11.28 -18.77 -19.54
C ARG A 186 -11.09 -18.45 -18.07
N LYS A 187 -11.60 -19.32 -17.19
CA LYS A 187 -11.34 -19.20 -15.75
C LYS A 187 -9.84 -19.37 -15.51
N GLN A 188 -9.19 -18.36 -14.93
CA GLN A 188 -7.81 -18.47 -14.45
C GLN A 188 -7.68 -19.68 -13.54
N GLN A 189 -6.77 -20.62 -13.86
CA GLN A 189 -6.43 -21.70 -12.94
C GLN A 189 -5.68 -21.11 -11.76
N ARG A 190 -6.23 -21.30 -10.55
CA ARG A 190 -5.57 -20.91 -9.30
C ARG A 190 -4.46 -21.91 -8.98
N ALA A 191 -3.29 -21.40 -8.62
CA ALA A 191 -2.19 -22.22 -8.13
C ALA A 191 -2.61 -22.93 -6.84
N ARG A 192 -2.45 -24.26 -6.81
CA ARG A 192 -2.78 -25.07 -5.63
C ARG A 192 -1.63 -25.01 -4.62
N LEU A 193 -1.88 -24.43 -3.46
CA LEU A 193 -0.89 -24.24 -2.40
C LEU A 193 -0.65 -25.52 -1.58
N GLY A 194 -1.66 -26.38 -1.42
CA GLY A 194 -1.55 -27.64 -0.69
C GLY A 194 -0.98 -27.44 0.73
N ARG A 195 0.13 -28.11 1.07
CA ARG A 195 0.80 -27.97 2.38
C ARG A 195 1.41 -26.58 2.63
N ALA A 196 1.67 -25.80 1.58
CA ALA A 196 2.15 -24.43 1.68
C ALA A 196 1.04 -23.43 2.04
N THR A 197 -0.22 -23.85 2.18
CA THR A 197 -1.33 -22.96 2.52
C THR A 197 -1.12 -22.29 3.88
N LEU A 198 -0.65 -23.03 4.90
CA LEU A 198 -0.39 -22.50 6.23
C LEU A 198 0.69 -21.39 6.24
N PRO A 199 1.89 -21.58 5.68
CA PRO A 199 2.88 -20.51 5.61
C PRO A 199 2.40 -19.34 4.72
N CYS A 200 1.64 -19.60 3.66
CA CYS A 200 1.08 -18.54 2.81
C CYS A 200 -0.03 -17.71 3.50
N LEU A 201 -0.71 -18.25 4.51
CA LEU A 201 -1.68 -17.53 5.33
C LEU A 201 -1.01 -16.58 6.32
N LEU A 202 0.23 -16.86 6.74
CA LEU A 202 0.93 -16.02 7.71
C LEU A 202 1.13 -14.59 7.20
N LEU A 203 1.43 -14.42 5.92
CA LEU A 203 1.67 -13.09 5.34
C LEU A 203 0.42 -12.18 5.36
N PRO A 204 -0.74 -12.57 4.79
CA PRO A 204 -1.94 -11.75 4.87
C PRO A 204 -2.47 -11.60 6.31
N ALA A 205 -2.32 -12.63 7.16
CA ALA A 205 -2.69 -12.54 8.57
C ALA A 205 -1.81 -11.53 9.33
N ALA A 206 -0.49 -11.58 9.15
CA ALA A 206 0.44 -10.63 9.76
C ALA A 206 0.16 -9.21 9.28
N VAL A 207 -0.04 -9.02 7.98
CA VAL A 207 -0.35 -7.69 7.42
C VAL A 207 -1.66 -7.16 8.00
N ALA A 208 -2.73 -7.96 8.04
CA ALA A 208 -4.00 -7.54 8.62
C ALA A 208 -3.88 -7.23 10.13
N LEU A 209 -3.13 -8.03 10.88
CA LEU A 209 -2.93 -7.83 12.31
C LEU A 209 -2.11 -6.56 12.60
N LEU A 210 -1.07 -6.29 11.81
CA LEU A 210 -0.22 -5.12 11.98
C LEU A 210 -0.92 -3.84 11.49
N SER A 211 -1.69 -3.91 10.41
CA SER A 211 -2.38 -2.74 9.85
C SER A 211 -3.66 -2.39 10.58
N LEU A 212 -4.50 -3.37 10.90
CA LEU A 212 -5.79 -3.16 11.52
C LEU A 212 -5.74 -3.45 13.02
N GLY A 213 -5.11 -4.55 13.42
CA GLY A 213 -5.09 -4.99 14.82
C GLY A 213 -4.50 -3.94 15.76
N VAL A 214 -3.38 -3.32 15.40
CA VAL A 214 -2.76 -2.27 16.24
C VAL A 214 -3.68 -1.06 16.42
N PRO A 215 -4.22 -0.41 15.36
CA PRO A 215 -5.22 0.65 15.52
C PRO A 215 -6.47 0.23 16.29
N PHE A 216 -7.07 -0.93 15.99
CA PHE A 216 -8.30 -1.38 16.66
C PHE A 216 -8.08 -1.65 18.15
N VAL A 217 -6.96 -2.27 18.52
CA VAL A 217 -6.63 -2.52 19.93
C VAL A 217 -6.38 -1.21 20.65
N THR A 218 -5.64 -0.27 20.06
CA THR A 218 -5.39 1.03 20.69
C THR A 218 -6.69 1.80 20.86
N VAL A 219 -7.49 1.98 19.80
CA VAL A 219 -8.78 2.70 19.89
C VAL A 219 -9.73 2.01 20.88
N GLY A 220 -9.80 0.67 20.87
CA GLY A 220 -10.62 -0.09 21.81
C GLY A 220 -10.20 0.12 23.27
N ARG A 221 -8.89 0.11 23.55
CA ARG A 221 -8.36 0.39 24.90
C ARG A 221 -8.72 1.79 25.37
N TRP A 222 -8.68 2.77 24.48
CA TRP A 222 -9.02 4.15 24.81
C TRP A 222 -10.51 4.32 25.08
N LEU A 223 -11.37 3.69 24.28
CA LEU A 223 -12.82 3.66 24.54
C LEU A 223 -13.15 3.02 25.89
N LEU A 224 -12.47 1.94 26.25
CA LEU A 224 -12.65 1.28 27.54
C LEU A 224 -12.12 2.13 28.70
N ALA A 225 -10.97 2.80 28.53
CA ALA A 225 -10.36 3.64 29.57
C ALA A 225 -11.11 4.96 29.79
N GLY A 226 -11.70 5.55 28.73
CA GLY A 226 -12.54 6.75 28.84
C GLY A 226 -13.87 6.47 29.54
N GLY A 227 -14.38 5.23 29.48
CA GLY A 227 -15.63 4.85 30.12
C GLY A 227 -16.86 5.57 29.52
N ALA A 228 -18.02 5.38 30.15
CA ALA A 228 -19.27 6.03 29.74
C ALA A 228 -19.31 7.53 30.08
N ASP A 229 -18.37 8.01 30.90
CA ASP A 229 -18.33 9.40 31.35
C ASP A 229 -17.93 10.37 30.23
N VAL A 230 -17.21 9.91 29.19
CA VAL A 230 -16.92 10.72 27.98
C VAL A 230 -18.21 11.09 27.20
N TRP A 231 -19.28 10.32 27.39
CA TRP A 231 -20.56 10.52 26.69
C TRP A 231 -21.61 11.21 27.56
N ARG A 232 -21.27 11.66 28.77
CA ARG A 232 -22.14 12.49 29.60
C ARG A 232 -22.03 13.93 29.12
N TRP A 233 -23.03 14.35 28.35
CA TRP A 233 -23.24 15.74 27.89
C TRP A 233 -23.91 16.60 28.98
N ASP A 234 -23.58 16.37 30.25
CA ASP A 234 -24.15 17.14 31.36
C ASP A 234 -23.22 18.32 31.67
N GLU A 235 -23.32 19.35 30.83
CA GLU A 235 -23.10 20.76 31.20
C GLU A 235 -24.37 21.57 30.93
#